data_AF-A0A257WXD8-F1
#
_entry.id   AF-A0A257WXD8-F1
#
_cell.length_a   1.000
_cell.length_b   1.000
_cell.length_c   1.000
_cell.angle_alpha   90.00
_cell.angle_beta   90.00
_cell.angle_gamma   90.00
#
_symmetry.space_group_name_H-M   'P 1'
#
loop_
_entity.id
_entity.type
_entity.pdbx_description
1 polymer ?
#
loop_
_entity_poly.entity_id
_entity_poly.type
_entity_poly.pdbx_seq_one_letter_code
_entity_poly.pdbx_strand_id
1 'polypeptide(L)'
;MADGGLKSLTIVGGGTAGWMSAAMLSRALGSTVAITVVESDEIGTVGVGEATIPAIKLLNTFLGLDENDFLATTNGTIKLGIEFVDWHTVGQSYLHAFGPVGRPLGLAAFHHYWNRRRLQGHDESLWDYSLNA
;
A
#
# COMPACT_ATOMS: atom_id res chain seq x y z
N MET A 1 22.14 27.88 27.76
CA MET A 1 22.22 26.88 26.66
C MET A 1 21.13 27.26 25.68
N ALA A 2 21.48 27.62 24.44
CA ALA A 2 20.46 27.90 23.42
C ALA A 2 19.70 26.59 23.13
N ASP A 3 18.37 26.65 23.19
CA ASP A 3 17.47 25.53 22.87
C ASP A 3 17.65 25.17 21.38
N GLY A 4 18.44 24.13 21.12
CA GLY A 4 18.78 23.65 19.77
C GLY A 4 17.69 22.79 19.12
N GLY A 5 16.49 22.72 19.69
CA GLY A 5 15.37 21.99 19.09
C GLY A 5 14.88 22.63 17.80
N LEU A 6 14.56 21.80 16.80
CA LEU A 6 13.93 22.26 15.55
C LEU A 6 12.61 22.99 15.89
N LYS A 7 12.46 24.23 15.38
CA LYS A 7 11.26 25.05 15.63
C LYS A 7 10.36 25.23 14.40
N SER A 8 10.92 25.09 13.20
CA SER A 8 10.17 25.22 11.95
C SER A 8 10.65 24.22 10.91
N LEU A 9 9.72 23.79 10.06
CA LEU A 9 9.96 22.89 8.94
C LEU A 9 9.16 23.39 7.72
N THR A 10 9.85 23.57 6.61
CA THR A 10 9.21 23.92 5.33
C THR A 10 9.26 22.73 4.39
N ILE A 11 8.10 22.31 3.91
CA ILE A 11 7.93 21.28 2.88
C ILE A 11 7.73 22.02 1.55
N VAL A 12 8.65 21.83 0.61
CA VAL A 12 8.58 22.46 -0.72
C VAL A 12 8.03 21.45 -1.72
N GLY A 13 6.80 21.68 -2.16
CA GLY A 13 6.01 20.78 -3.00
C GLY A 13 4.79 20.24 -2.27
N GLY A 14 3.64 20.33 -2.92
CA GLY A 14 2.37 19.76 -2.47
C GLY A 14 2.17 18.34 -2.97
N GLY A 15 0.98 18.08 -3.52
CA GLY A 15 0.58 16.76 -4.02
C GLY A 15 0.63 15.67 -2.94
N THR A 16 0.65 14.41 -3.36
CA THR A 16 0.61 13.25 -2.45
C THR A 16 1.78 13.27 -1.46
N ALA A 17 3.02 13.48 -1.95
CA ALA A 17 4.21 13.45 -1.12
C ALA A 17 4.25 14.58 -0.06
N GLY A 18 3.95 15.82 -0.46
CA GLY A 18 3.97 16.98 0.43
C GLY A 18 2.90 16.90 1.51
N TRP A 19 1.66 16.63 1.10
CA TRP A 19 0.52 16.59 2.01
C TRP A 19 0.53 15.38 2.95
N MET A 20 0.98 14.20 2.50
CA MET A 20 1.20 13.07 3.42
C MET A 20 2.29 13.39 4.45
N SER A 21 3.39 14.02 4.03
CA SER A 21 4.47 14.42 4.94
C SER A 21 3.97 15.43 5.98
N ALA A 22 3.24 16.45 5.56
CA ALA A 22 2.67 17.47 6.44
C ALA A 22 1.68 16.87 7.44
N ALA A 23 0.77 15.99 6.99
CA ALA A 23 -0.20 15.33 7.85
C ALA A 23 0.48 14.43 8.90
N MET A 24 1.46 13.61 8.50
CA MET A 24 2.17 12.73 9.42
C MET A 24 2.97 13.52 10.45
N LEU A 25 3.73 14.53 10.02
CA LEU A 25 4.61 15.30 10.89
C LEU A 25 3.82 16.21 11.84
N SER A 26 2.72 16.82 11.37
CA SER A 26 1.85 17.60 12.25
C SER A 26 1.21 16.74 13.34
N ARG A 27 0.77 15.53 13.00
CA ARG A 27 0.27 14.54 13.98
C ARG A 27 1.35 14.09 14.96
N ALA A 28 2.55 13.78 14.48
CA ALA A 28 3.65 13.24 15.29
C ALA A 28 4.29 14.27 16.23
N LEU A 29 4.46 15.52 15.76
CA LEU A 29 5.19 16.57 16.46
C LEU A 29 4.27 17.54 17.22
N GLY A 30 2.96 17.48 16.95
CA GLY A 30 1.97 18.40 17.52
C GLY A 30 2.34 19.85 17.21
N SER A 31 2.21 20.72 18.21
CA SER A 31 2.54 22.14 18.11
C SER A 31 4.01 22.47 18.36
N THR A 32 4.89 21.47 18.46
CA THR A 32 6.31 21.67 18.80
C THR A 32 7.11 22.31 17.65
N VAL A 33 6.70 22.03 16.41
CA VAL A 33 7.35 22.51 15.18
C VAL A 33 6.30 23.18 14.30
N ALA A 34 6.57 24.40 13.86
CA ALA A 34 5.76 25.08 12.86
C ALA A 34 6.02 24.46 11.48
N ILE A 35 4.99 23.86 10.87
CA ILE A 35 5.10 23.21 9.56
C ILE A 35 4.44 24.08 8.50
N THR A 36 5.17 24.41 7.44
CA THR A 36 4.69 25.17 6.28
C THR A 36 4.82 24.33 5.03
N VAL A 37 3.76 24.24 4.22
CA VAL A 37 3.82 23.67 2.87
C VAL A 37 3.85 24.81 1.87
N VAL A 38 4.76 24.75 0.90
CA VAL A 38 4.82 25.67 -0.24
C VAL A 38 4.51 24.86 -1.49
N GLU A 39 3.36 25.11 -2.11
CA GLU A 39 2.93 24.47 -3.35
C GLU A 39 2.52 25.51 -4.41
N SER A 40 2.43 25.06 -5.66
CA SER A 40 1.99 25.90 -6.78
C SER A 40 0.65 25.39 -7.30
N ASP A 41 -0.34 26.28 -7.37
CA ASP A 41 -1.65 25.99 -7.95
C ASP A 41 -1.57 25.69 -9.46
N GLU A 42 -0.48 26.09 -10.12
CA GLU A 42 -0.24 25.80 -11.54
C GLU A 42 0.12 24.33 -11.79
N ILE A 43 0.50 23.59 -10.73
CA ILE A 43 0.89 22.18 -10.79
C ILE A 43 -0.19 21.33 -10.10
N GLY A 44 -1.29 21.09 -10.82
CA GLY A 44 -2.35 20.19 -10.37
C GLY A 44 -1.92 18.72 -10.41
N THR A 45 -2.53 17.90 -9.56
CA THR A 45 -2.50 16.45 -9.76
C THR A 45 -3.36 16.11 -10.97
N VAL A 46 -2.82 15.31 -11.89
CA VAL A 46 -3.64 14.67 -12.92
C VAL A 46 -4.52 13.66 -12.19
N GLY A 47 -5.82 13.62 -12.50
CA GLY A 47 -6.81 12.69 -11.92
C GLY A 47 -6.58 11.22 -12.30
N VAL A 48 -5.34 10.75 -12.18
CA VAL A 48 -4.92 9.38 -12.44
C VAL A 48 -5.30 8.55 -11.22
N GLY A 49 -6.04 7.47 -11.45
CA GLY A 49 -6.28 6.48 -10.39
C GLY A 49 -4.95 5.86 -9.95
N GLU A 50 -4.62 5.97 -8.67
CA GLU A 50 -3.41 5.41 -8.09
C GLU A 50 -3.73 4.19 -7.22
N ALA A 51 -3.04 3.09 -7.47
CA ALA A 51 -3.17 1.88 -6.68
C ALA A 51 -2.19 1.89 -5.50
N THR A 52 -2.63 1.42 -4.33
CA THR A 52 -1.79 1.35 -3.13
C THR A 52 -1.45 -0.11 -2.76
N ILE A 53 -0.76 -0.27 -1.63
CA ILE A 53 -0.51 -1.55 -0.94
C ILE A 53 -1.07 -1.48 0.49
N PRO A 54 -1.24 -2.59 1.23
CA PRO A 54 -1.87 -2.60 2.55
C PRO A 54 -1.27 -1.63 3.59
N ALA A 55 -0.02 -1.19 3.41
CA ALA A 55 0.63 -0.22 4.29
C ALA A 55 -0.11 1.13 4.39
N ILE A 56 -0.94 1.51 3.41
CA ILE A 56 -1.76 2.74 3.48
C ILE A 56 -2.71 2.73 4.69
N LYS A 57 -3.16 1.55 5.13
CA LYS A 57 -4.01 1.41 6.33
C LYS A 57 -3.29 1.87 7.60
N LEU A 58 -1.97 1.65 7.68
CA LEU A 58 -1.17 2.07 8.83
C LEU A 58 -1.07 3.60 8.90
N LEU A 59 -0.90 4.25 7.76
CA LEU A 59 -0.93 5.71 7.65
C LEU A 59 -2.27 6.27 8.10
N ASN A 60 -3.37 5.77 7.55
CA ASN A 60 -4.72 6.25 7.87
C ASN A 60 -5.03 6.07 9.36
N THR A 61 -4.65 4.92 9.93
CA THR A 61 -4.79 4.64 11.37
C THR A 61 -4.00 5.63 12.22
N PHE A 62 -2.75 5.91 11.85
CA PHE A 62 -1.90 6.88 12.57
C PHE A 62 -2.50 8.29 12.56
N LEU A 63 -3.03 8.71 11.41
CA LEU A 63 -3.70 10.00 11.24
C LEU A 63 -5.09 10.04 11.90
N GLY A 64 -5.65 8.89 12.30
CA GLY A 64 -6.98 8.78 12.89
C GLY A 64 -8.10 8.92 11.86
N LEU A 65 -7.84 8.57 10.61
CA LEU A 65 -8.81 8.58 9.52
C LEU A 65 -9.65 7.29 9.54
N ASP A 66 -10.96 7.44 9.42
CA ASP A 66 -11.86 6.32 9.21
C ASP A 66 -11.69 5.75 7.78
N GLU A 67 -11.68 4.43 7.65
CA GLU A 67 -11.43 3.77 6.36
C GLU A 67 -12.58 3.98 5.36
N ASN A 68 -13.84 4.00 5.83
CA ASN A 68 -14.99 4.17 4.96
C ASN A 68 -15.08 5.62 4.46
N ASP A 69 -14.85 6.59 5.35
CA ASP A 69 -14.83 8.01 4.99
C ASP A 69 -13.68 8.32 4.02
N PHE A 70 -12.50 7.75 4.26
CA PHE A 70 -11.35 7.90 3.36
C PHE A 70 -11.66 7.35 1.95
N LEU A 71 -12.24 6.16 1.85
CA LEU A 71 -12.61 5.56 0.56
C LEU A 71 -13.68 6.41 -0.16
N ALA A 72 -14.71 6.86 0.55
CA ALA A 72 -15.77 7.69 -0.03
C ALA A 72 -15.23 9.03 -0.55
N THR A 73 -14.38 9.70 0.23
CA THR A 73 -13.82 11.02 -0.11
C THR A 73 -12.84 10.95 -1.28
N THR A 74 -12.14 9.83 -1.45
CA THR A 74 -11.14 9.63 -2.51
C THR A 74 -11.70 8.93 -3.76
N ASN A 75 -12.98 8.55 -3.77
CA ASN A 75 -13.55 7.62 -4.76
C ASN A 75 -12.74 6.31 -4.88
N GLY A 76 -12.19 5.85 -3.76
CA GLY A 76 -11.35 4.66 -3.68
C GLY A 76 -12.14 3.36 -3.79
N THR A 77 -11.50 2.32 -4.33
CA THR A 77 -12.03 0.96 -4.39
C THR A 77 -11.10 -0.02 -3.67
N ILE A 78 -11.59 -1.22 -3.38
CA ILE A 78 -10.80 -2.27 -2.73
C ILE A 78 -9.87 -2.94 -3.74
N LYS A 79 -8.61 -3.13 -3.35
CA LYS A 79 -7.58 -3.85 -4.12
C LYS A 79 -7.10 -5.08 -3.37
N LEU A 80 -7.31 -6.26 -3.95
CA LEU A 80 -6.89 -7.55 -3.35
C LEU A 80 -5.55 -8.08 -3.89
N GLY A 81 -5.08 -7.55 -5.02
CA GLY A 81 -3.85 -7.99 -5.66
C GLY A 81 -3.56 -7.19 -6.94
N ILE A 82 -2.63 -7.70 -7.74
CA ILE A 82 -2.31 -7.22 -9.09
C ILE A 82 -2.38 -8.40 -10.04
N GLU A 83 -3.21 -8.32 -11.08
CA GLU A 83 -3.24 -9.33 -12.13
C GLU A 83 -2.22 -9.02 -13.21
N PHE A 84 -1.40 -10.02 -13.53
CA PHE A 84 -0.40 -9.96 -14.59
C PHE A 84 -0.91 -10.79 -15.77
N VAL A 85 -1.40 -10.11 -16.82
CA VAL A 85 -1.93 -10.72 -18.05
C VAL A 85 -0.89 -10.68 -19.17
N ASP A 86 -0.68 -11.80 -19.86
CA ASP A 86 0.21 -11.94 -21.02
C ASP A 86 1.71 -11.71 -20.74
N TRP A 87 2.12 -11.67 -19.48
CA TRP A 87 3.53 -11.40 -19.10
C TRP A 87 4.49 -12.55 -19.44
N HIS A 88 4.05 -13.79 -19.25
CA HIS A 88 4.88 -14.97 -19.53
C HIS A 88 4.55 -15.57 -20.90
N THR A 89 3.27 -15.72 -21.22
CA THR A 89 2.77 -16.24 -22.49
C THR A 89 1.41 -15.62 -22.78
N VAL A 90 1.16 -15.27 -24.04
CA VAL A 90 -0.13 -14.71 -24.48
C VAL A 90 -1.26 -15.72 -24.18
N GLY A 91 -2.34 -15.22 -23.56
CA GLY A 91 -3.47 -16.01 -23.10
C GLY A 91 -3.32 -16.57 -21.68
N GLN A 92 -2.24 -16.24 -20.95
CA GLN A 92 -2.05 -16.62 -19.55
C GLN A 92 -2.09 -15.40 -18.63
N SER A 93 -2.68 -15.56 -17.46
CA SER A 93 -2.59 -14.59 -16.37
C SER A 93 -2.32 -15.26 -15.02
N TYR A 94 -1.83 -14.47 -14.07
CA TYR A 94 -1.76 -14.87 -12.66
C TYR A 94 -1.99 -13.67 -11.75
N LEU A 95 -2.50 -13.92 -10.54
CA LEU A 95 -2.72 -12.88 -9.54
C LEU A 95 -1.58 -12.84 -8.53
N HIS A 96 -0.89 -11.70 -8.44
CA HIS A 96 -0.07 -11.37 -7.28
C HIS A 96 -0.97 -10.82 -6.17
N ALA A 97 -1.61 -11.73 -5.44
CA ALA A 97 -2.53 -11.42 -4.36
C ALA A 97 -1.78 -10.91 -3.11
N PHE A 98 -2.42 -10.04 -2.32
CA PHE A 98 -1.94 -9.73 -0.98
C PHE A 98 -2.28 -10.88 -0.02
N GLY A 99 -1.41 -11.11 0.96
CA GLY A 99 -1.61 -12.14 1.98
C GLY A 99 -0.94 -13.48 1.64
N PRO A 100 -1.07 -14.48 2.54
CA PRO A 100 -0.41 -15.77 2.38
C PRO A 100 -1.14 -16.67 1.37
N VAL A 101 -0.39 -17.59 0.76
CA VAL A 101 -0.93 -18.69 -0.05
C VAL A 101 -0.81 -19.99 0.72
N GLY A 102 -1.94 -20.67 0.90
CA GLY A 102 -2.08 -21.90 1.66
C GLY A 102 -1.64 -21.76 3.12
N ARG A 103 -1.29 -22.90 3.73
CA ARG A 103 -0.81 -22.95 5.12
C ARG A 103 0.48 -23.76 5.21
N PRO A 104 1.50 -23.30 5.95
CA PRO A 104 2.67 -24.13 6.22
C PRO A 104 2.27 -25.37 7.02
N LEU A 105 3.00 -26.47 6.81
CA LEU A 105 2.87 -27.70 7.58
C LEU A 105 4.25 -28.03 8.15
N GLY A 106 4.34 -28.15 9.48
CA GLY A 106 5.64 -28.34 10.14
C GLY A 106 6.64 -27.22 9.81
N LEU A 107 7.86 -27.59 9.41
CA LEU A 107 8.95 -26.66 9.14
C LEU A 107 8.99 -26.14 7.69
N ALA A 108 8.17 -26.69 6.79
CA ALA A 108 8.21 -26.33 5.38
C ALA A 108 7.06 -25.36 5.02
N ALA A 109 7.40 -24.36 4.20
CA ALA A 109 6.42 -23.47 3.61
C ALA A 109 5.47 -24.21 2.66
N PHE A 110 4.24 -23.71 2.53
CA PHE A 110 3.17 -24.35 1.74
C PHE A 110 3.59 -24.71 0.31
N HIS A 111 4.32 -23.82 -0.37
CA HIS A 111 4.71 -23.99 -1.77
C HIS A 111 5.59 -25.23 -2.02
N HIS A 112 6.31 -25.76 -1.01
CA HIS A 112 7.05 -27.02 -1.16
C HIS A 112 6.11 -28.22 -1.28
N TYR A 113 5.04 -28.24 -0.50
CA TYR A 113 4.03 -29.29 -0.56
C TYR A 113 3.25 -29.24 -1.87
N TRP A 114 2.83 -28.04 -2.28
CA TRP A 114 2.19 -27.82 -3.56
C TRP A 114 3.08 -28.28 -4.72
N ASN A 115 4.35 -27.85 -4.76
CA ASN A 115 5.30 -28.29 -5.78
C ASN A 115 5.48 -29.80 -5.83
N ARG A 116 5.55 -30.47 -4.66
CA ARG A 116 5.62 -31.94 -4.61
C ARG A 116 4.39 -32.59 -5.24
N ARG A 117 3.18 -32.10 -4.93
CA ARG A 117 1.94 -32.61 -5.54
C ARG A 117 1.89 -32.37 -7.05
N ARG A 118 2.31 -31.17 -7.49
CA ARG A 118 2.41 -30.85 -8.91
C ARG A 118 3.35 -31.80 -9.65
N LEU A 119 4.51 -32.13 -9.07
CA LEU A 119 5.45 -33.12 -9.62
C LEU A 119 4.88 -34.56 -9.63
N GLN A 120 3.87 -34.85 -8.80
CA GLN A 120 3.15 -36.12 -8.78
C GLN A 120 1.97 -36.16 -9.79
N GLY A 121 1.82 -35.12 -10.61
CA GLY A 121 0.79 -35.05 -11.66
C GLY A 121 -0.52 -34.41 -11.25
N HIS A 122 -0.59 -33.78 -10.08
CA HIS A 122 -1.74 -32.96 -9.70
C HIS A 122 -1.73 -31.61 -10.44
N ASP A 123 -2.91 -31.12 -10.79
CA ASP A 123 -3.14 -29.94 -11.63
C ASP A 123 -3.75 -28.74 -10.88
N GLU A 124 -3.85 -28.80 -9.55
CA GLU A 124 -4.36 -27.68 -8.76
C GLU A 124 -3.44 -26.44 -8.90
N SER A 125 -4.06 -25.29 -9.15
CA SER A 125 -3.35 -24.02 -9.24
C SER A 125 -2.81 -23.63 -7.87
N LEU A 126 -1.66 -22.95 -7.84
CA LEU A 126 -1.17 -22.35 -6.60
C LEU A 126 -2.20 -21.35 -6.03
N TRP A 127 -2.97 -20.71 -6.91
CA TRP A 127 -3.95 -19.69 -6.59
C TRP A 127 -5.26 -20.25 -5.99
N ASP A 128 -5.54 -21.54 -6.16
CA ASP A 128 -6.68 -22.21 -5.49
C ASP A 128 -6.53 -22.19 -3.95
N TYR A 129 -5.33 -21.88 -3.47
CA TYR A 129 -4.99 -21.78 -2.06
C TYR A 129 -4.80 -20.35 -1.57
N SER A 130 -5.13 -19.33 -2.39
CA SER A 130 -5.11 -17.92 -2.02
C SER A 130 -6.54 -17.41 -1.87
N LEU A 131 -6.91 -16.90 -0.69
CA LEU A 131 -8.26 -16.38 -0.46
C LEU A 131 -8.61 -15.17 -1.34
N ASN A 132 -7.58 -14.42 -1.74
CA ASN A 132 -7.71 -13.18 -2.48
C ASN A 132 -7.55 -13.37 -4.00
N ALA A 133 -7.31 -14.62 -4.48
CA ALA A 133 -7.07 -14.93 -5.89
C ALA A 133 -8.23 -15.68 -6.55
#